data_AF-A0A7W1F9L0-F1
#
_entry.id   AF-A0A7W1F9L0-F1
#
_cell.length_a   1.000
_cell.length_b   1.000
_cell.length_c   1.000
_cell.angle_alpha   90.00
_cell.angle_beta   90.00
_cell.angle_gamma   90.00
#
_symmetry.space_group_name_H-M   'P 1'
#
loop_
_entity.id
_entity.type
_entity.pdbx_description
1 polymer ?
#
loop_
_entity_poly.entity_id
_entity_poly.type
_entity_poly.pdbx_seq_one_letter_code
_entity_poly.pdbx_strand_id
1 'polypeptide(L)' 'LVARLRATSGLPIGPKQAWTPVAEFATIGVDAVNFGPGDPGYAHRQDERVETAALVRSYDVLRSFLAGEAVAEEGM' A
#
# COMPACT_ATOMS: atom_id res chain seq x y z
N LEU A 1 2.21 -12.58 0.33
CA LEU A 1 1.94 -11.20 -0.17
C LEU A 1 2.79 -10.11 0.49
N VAL A 2 2.64 -9.89 1.80
CA VAL A 2 3.21 -8.75 2.55
C VAL A 2 4.74 -8.60 2.44
N ALA A 3 5.49 -9.70 2.55
CA ALA A 3 6.95 -9.66 2.47
C ALA A 3 7.46 -9.11 1.12
N ARG A 4 6.83 -9.50 0.02
CA ARG A 4 7.19 -9.01 -1.33
C ARG A 4 6.85 -7.53 -1.48
N LEU A 5 5.69 -7.10 -0.97
CA LEU A 5 5.32 -5.68 -1.00
C LEU A 5 6.29 -4.82 -0.17
N ARG A 6 6.78 -5.33 0.97
CA ARG A 6 7.81 -4.67 1.77
C ARG A 6 9.10 -4.45 0.96
N ALA A 7 9.60 -5.51 0.34
CA ALA A 7 10.84 -5.48 -0.44
C ALA A 7 10.76 -4.54 -1.65
N THR A 8 9.59 -4.44 -2.30
CA THR A 8 9.39 -3.56 -3.46
C THR A 8 9.10 -2.11 -3.11
N SER A 9 8.64 -1.80 -1.89
CA SER A 9 8.17 -0.45 -1.56
C SER A 9 9.01 0.32 -0.56
N GLY A 10 9.79 -0.36 0.29
CA GLY A 10 10.44 0.24 1.44
C GLY A 10 9.47 0.92 2.43
N LEU A 11 8.16 0.67 2.31
CA LEU A 11 7.14 1.31 3.14
C LEU A 11 7.04 0.65 4.52
N PRO A 12 6.70 1.43 5.56
CA PRO A 12 6.27 0.86 6.83
C PRO A 12 5.04 -0.01 6.62
N ILE A 13 4.99 -1.13 7.34
CA ILE A 13 3.85 -2.03 7.39
C ILE A 13 3.28 -1.98 8.80
N GLY A 14 1.95 -1.88 8.89
CA GLY A 14 1.25 -1.89 10.16
C GLY A 14 -0.12 -2.56 10.04
N PRO A 15 -0.67 -3.02 11.18
CA PRO A 15 -2.01 -3.59 11.21
C PRO A 15 -3.06 -2.50 10.92
N LYS A 16 -4.06 -2.84 10.10
CA LYS A 16 -5.22 -1.96 9.87
C LYS A 16 -6.10 -1.95 11.13
N GLN A 17 -6.37 -0.75 11.67
CA GLN A 17 -7.17 -0.59 12.89
C GLN A 17 -8.68 -0.57 12.62
N ALA A 18 -9.09 -0.16 11.42
CA ALA A 18 -10.51 -0.10 11.01
C ALA A 18 -10.87 -1.28 10.09
N TRP A 19 -12.16 -1.62 10.04
CA TRP A 19 -12.67 -2.64 9.12
C TRP A 19 -12.57 -2.16 7.66
N THR A 20 -12.23 -3.09 6.77
CA THR A 20 -12.21 -2.90 5.32
C THR A 20 -12.63 -4.20 4.63
N PRO A 21 -13.14 -4.16 3.39
CA PRO A 21 -13.47 -5.36 2.62
C PRO A 21 -12.31 -6.35 2.43
N VAL A 22 -11.06 -5.97 2.74
CA VAL A 22 -9.90 -6.88 2.77
C VAL A 22 -10.16 -8.14 3.61
N ALA A 23 -10.96 -8.05 4.69
CA ALA A 23 -11.31 -9.21 5.50
C ALA A 23 -12.15 -10.26 4.73
N GLU A 24 -12.93 -9.84 3.73
CA GLU A 24 -13.78 -10.72 2.93
C GLU A 24 -12.94 -11.65 2.04
N PHE A 25 -11.78 -11.20 1.57
CA PHE A 25 -10.87 -12.02 0.75
C PHE A 25 -10.37 -13.27 1.52
N ALA A 26 -10.20 -13.15 2.84
CA ALA A 26 -9.83 -14.29 3.67
C ALA A 26 -10.90 -15.40 3.66
N THR A 27 -12.18 -15.04 3.48
CA THR A 27 -13.29 -16.03 3.44
C THR A 27 -13.22 -16.93 2.21
N ILE A 28 -12.52 -16.50 1.16
CA ILE A 28 -12.28 -17.27 -0.07
C ILE A 28 -10.82 -17.73 -0.22
N GLY A 29 -10.02 -17.63 0.85
CA GLY A 29 -8.63 -18.09 0.86
C GLY A 29 -7.65 -17.21 0.07
N VAL A 30 -7.97 -15.92 -0.13
CA VAL A 30 -7.13 -14.97 -0.86
C VAL A 30 -6.40 -14.04 0.12
N ASP A 31 -5.07 -14.01 0.02
CA ASP A 31 -4.24 -13.01 0.70
C ASP A 31 -4.56 -11.60 0.19
N ALA A 32 -4.86 -10.66 1.08
CA ALA A 32 -5.15 -9.27 0.71
C ALA A 32 -4.53 -8.28 1.70
N VAL A 33 -4.24 -7.06 1.22
CA VAL A 33 -3.70 -5.94 2.01
C VAL A 33 -4.39 -4.63 1.62
N ASN A 34 -4.46 -3.69 2.56
CA ASN A 34 -4.81 -2.31 2.25
C ASN A 34 -3.54 -1.57 1.80
N PHE A 35 -3.56 -0.99 0.60
CA PHE A 35 -2.46 -0.22 0.05
C PHE A 35 -3.00 0.93 -0.79
N GLY A 36 -2.55 2.15 -0.52
CA GLY A 36 -2.94 3.33 -1.28
C GLY A 36 -2.34 4.62 -0.73
N PRO A 37 -2.38 5.70 -1.51
CA PRO A 37 -1.90 7.02 -1.11
C PRO A 37 -2.91 7.74 -0.21
N GLY A 38 -2.42 8.79 0.46
CA GLY A 38 -3.24 9.69 1.27
C GLY A 38 -3.19 9.39 2.75
N ASP A 39 -3.51 10.41 3.53
CA ASP A 39 -3.67 10.30 4.97
C ASP A 39 -5.15 9.98 5.27
N PRO A 40 -5.46 8.86 5.96
CA PRO A 40 -6.82 8.51 6.35
C PRO A 40 -7.56 9.60 7.13
N GLY A 41 -6.85 10.51 7.78
CA GLY A 41 -7.43 11.66 8.49
C GLY A 41 -8.11 12.70 7.58
N TYR A 42 -7.90 12.62 6.26
CA TYR A 42 -8.59 13.44 5.26
C TYR A 42 -9.77 12.75 4.58
N ALA A 43 -9.99 11.45 4.84
CA ALA A 43 -11.09 10.71 4.23
C ALA A 43 -12.44 11.32 4.62
N HIS A 44 -13.33 11.51 3.64
CA HIS A 44 -14.70 12.02 3.82
C HIS A 44 -14.77 13.44 4.40
N ARG A 45 -13.68 14.21 4.31
CA ARG A 45 -13.70 15.63 4.67
C ARG A 45 -14.02 16.48 3.45
N GLN A 46 -14.59 17.67 3.68
CA GLN A 46 -14.86 18.63 2.61
C GLN A 46 -13.58 19.04 1.88
N ASP A 47 -12.46 19.07 2.59
CA ASP A 47 -11.12 19.39 2.09
C ASP A 47 -10.26 18.13 1.89
N GLU A 48 -10.89 17.04 1.44
CA GLU A 48 -10.20 15.80 1.08
C GLU A 48 -9.07 16.11 0.09
N ARG A 49 -7.88 15.63 0.43
CA ARG A 49 -6.65 15.95 -0.28
C ARG A 49 -5.67 14.80 -0.22
N VAL A 50 -4.81 14.75 -1.22
CA VAL A 50 -3.73 13.79 -1.32
C VAL A 50 -2.52 14.47 -1.93
N GLU A 51 -1.32 14.15 -1.44
CA GLU A 51 -0.08 14.64 -2.03
C GLU A 51 0.14 13.99 -3.40
N THR A 52 0.42 14.80 -4.42
CA THR A 52 0.67 14.28 -5.79
C THR A 52 1.86 13.32 -5.80
N ALA A 53 2.90 13.60 -5.01
CA ALA A 53 4.05 12.71 -4.86
C ALA A 53 3.66 11.34 -4.26
N ALA A 54 2.68 11.30 -3.34
CA ALA A 54 2.20 10.04 -2.76
C ALA A 54 1.42 9.20 -3.79
N LEU A 55 0.64 9.85 -4.66
CA LEU A 55 -0.03 9.20 -5.79
C LEU A 55 0.99 8.54 -6.72
N VAL A 56 1.97 9.29 -7.21
CA VAL A 56 3.02 8.79 -8.11
C VAL A 56 3.79 7.63 -7.46
N ARG A 57 4.22 7.79 -6.21
CA ARG A 57 4.94 6.74 -5.49
C ARG A 57 4.13 5.46 -5.32
N SER A 58 2.81 5.57 -5.07
CA SER A 58 1.95 4.39 -4.94
C SER A 58 1.79 3.66 -6.28
N TYR A 59 1.71 4.41 -7.38
CA TYR A 59 1.72 3.86 -8.73
C TYR A 59 3.02 3.10 -9.02
N ASP A 60 4.18 3.71 -8.75
CA ASP A 60 5.48 3.09 -9.01
C ASP A 60 5.67 1.80 -8.21
N VAL A 61 5.27 1.79 -6.94
CA VAL A 61 5.31 0.57 -6.10
C VAL A 61 4.45 -0.54 -6.70
N LEU A 62 3.21 -0.25 -7.12
CA LEU A 62 2.34 -1.25 -7.74
C LEU A 62 2.92 -1.75 -9.05
N ARG A 63 3.45 -0.85 -9.89
CA ARG A 63 4.11 -1.18 -11.16
C ARG A 63 5.27 -2.15 -10.92
N SER A 64 6.19 -1.82 -10.03
CA SER A 64 7.35 -2.64 -9.70
C SER A 64 6.93 -3.99 -9.09
N PHE A 65 5.92 -3.99 -8.22
CA PHE A 65 5.43 -5.22 -7.59
C PHE A 65 4.83 -6.20 -8.59
N LEU A 66 4.09 -5.70 -9.58
CA LEU A 66 3.51 -6.49 -10.66
C LEU A 66 4.56 -6.94 -11.69
N ALA A 67 5.60 -6.13 -11.91
CA ALA A 67 6.74 -6.47 -12.76
C ALA A 67 7.72 -7.45 -12.09
N GLY A 68 7.60 -7.69 -10.78
CA GLY A 68 8.54 -8.53 -10.03
C GLY A 68 9.87 -7.85 -9.71
N GLU A 69 9.92 -6.52 -9.77
CA GLU A 69 11.09 -5.72 -9.47
C GLU A 69 11.18 -5.45 -7.96
N ALA A 70 12.35 -5.71 -7.37
CA ALA A 70 12.66 -5.33 -5.99
C ALA A 70 13.44 -4.01 -5.98
N VAL A 71 13.29 -3.21 -4.92
CA VAL A 71 14.19 -2.08 -4.71
C VAL A 71 15.57 -2.65 -4.41
N ALA A 72 16.59 -2.25 -5.17
CA ALA A 72 17.96 -2.56 -4.80
C ALA A 72 18.23 -1.92 -3.43
N GLU A 73 18.77 -2.70 -2.48
CA GLU A 73 19.24 -2.12 -1.23
C GLU A 73 20.35 -1.12 -1.55
N GLU A 74 20.02 0.18 -1.55
CA GLU A 74 21.05 1.22 -1.49
C GLU A 74 21.72 1.07 -0.13
N GLY A 75 23.03 0.80 -0.18
CA GLY A 75 23.83 0.35 0.94
C GLY A 75 23.78 1.27 2.16
N MET A 76 23.92 0.63 3.31
CA MET A 76 24.22 1.21 4.61
C MET A 76 25.46 2.12 4.59
#